data_AF-A0A350V604-F1
#
_entry.id   AF-A0A350V604-F1
#
_cell.length_a   1.000
_cell.length_b   1.000
_cell.length_c   1.000
_cell.angle_alpha   90.00
_cell.angle_beta   90.00
_cell.angle_gamma   90.00
#
_symmetry.space_group_name_H-M   'P 1'
#
loop_
_entity.id
_entity.type
_entity.pdbx_description
1 polymer ?
#
loop_
_entity_poly.entity_id
_entity_poly.type
_entity_poly.pdbx_seq_one_letter_code
_entity_poly.pdbx_strand_id
1 'polypeptide(L)'
;MSKTAMIRARTEPRLKKEVESIFSELGITSTEAINMFYKQVRLRKGIPFEVKIPNKETLKAFKDSDARKNLKTFKNINDLLKDLKS
;
A
#
# COMPACT_ATOMS: atom_id res chain seq x y z
N MET A 1 -20.52 -0.63 26.43
CA MET A 1 -20.91 0.04 25.17
C MET A 1 -19.71 0.85 24.68
N SER A 2 -19.04 0.43 23.61
CA SER A 2 -17.95 1.22 23.01
C SER A 2 -18.54 2.49 22.40
N LYS A 3 -17.95 3.66 22.69
CA LYS A 3 -18.36 4.93 22.07
C LYS A 3 -18.17 4.82 20.56
N THR A 4 -19.21 5.10 19.79
CA THR A 4 -19.15 5.20 18.33
C THR A 4 -18.70 6.60 17.93
N ALA A 5 -17.98 6.71 16.82
CA ALA A 5 -17.58 7.99 16.23
C ALA A 5 -18.01 8.01 14.76
N MET A 6 -18.47 9.17 14.29
CA MET A 6 -18.92 9.34 12.91
C MET A 6 -17.79 9.89 12.04
N ILE A 7 -17.54 9.25 10.89
CA ILE A 7 -16.61 9.73 9.87
C ILE A 7 -17.42 10.36 8.74
N ARG A 8 -17.13 11.62 8.40
CA ARG A 8 -17.73 12.33 7.25
C ARG A 8 -16.63 12.81 6.32
N ALA A 9 -16.75 12.48 5.04
CA ALA A 9 -15.84 12.93 4.00
C ALA A 9 -16.62 13.28 2.74
N ARG A 10 -16.21 14.36 2.05
CA ARG A 10 -16.74 14.72 0.73
C ARG A 10 -15.96 13.96 -0.34
N THR A 11 -16.66 13.45 -1.34
CA THR A 11 -16.06 12.75 -2.49
C THR A 11 -16.79 13.14 -3.77
N GLU A 12 -16.17 12.85 -4.91
CA GLU A 12 -16.75 13.03 -6.23
C GLU A 12 -17.84 11.95 -6.49
N PRO A 13 -19.03 12.31 -7.01
CA PRO A 13 -20.16 11.39 -7.15
C PRO A 13 -19.87 10.18 -8.05
N ARG A 14 -19.14 10.38 -9.16
CA ARG A 14 -18.81 9.29 -10.07
C ARG A 14 -17.83 8.32 -9.42
N LEU A 15 -16.78 8.81 -8.76
CA LEU A 15 -15.87 7.99 -7.97
C LEU A 15 -16.62 7.15 -6.93
N LYS A 16 -17.57 7.76 -6.20
CA LYS A 16 -18.38 7.03 -5.22
C LYS A 16 -19.14 5.87 -5.87
N LYS A 17 -19.81 6.12 -7.00
CA LYS A 17 -20.61 5.11 -7.70
C LYS A 17 -19.75 3.96 -8.22
N GLU A 18 -18.60 4.26 -8.81
CA GLU A 18 -17.67 3.25 -9.33
C GLU A 18 -17.15 2.36 -8.20
N VAL A 19 -16.72 2.95 -7.09
CA VAL A 19 -16.18 2.20 -5.94
C VAL A 19 -17.27 1.39 -5.21
N GLU A 20 -18.50 1.90 -5.12
CA GLU A 20 -19.62 1.15 -4.51
C GLU A 20 -19.97 -0.13 -5.30
N SER A 21 -19.81 -0.11 -6.63
CA SER A 21 -19.94 -1.33 -7.45
C SER A 21 -18.88 -2.37 -7.07
N ILE A 22 -17.62 -1.94 -6.93
CA ILE A 22 -16.50 -2.81 -6.55
C ILE A 22 -16.71 -3.39 -5.15
N PHE A 23 -17.15 -2.57 -4.20
CA PHE A 23 -17.45 -3.05 -2.84
C PHE A 23 -18.60 -4.05 -2.82
N SER A 24 -19.63 -3.86 -3.66
CA SER A 24 -20.72 -4.83 -3.81
C SER A 24 -20.22 -6.17 -4.36
N GLU A 25 -19.32 -6.17 -5.35
CA GLU A 25 -18.71 -7.40 -5.88
C GLU A 25 -17.85 -8.11 -4.82
N LEU A 26 -17.20 -7.35 -3.94
CA LEU A 26 -16.41 -7.87 -2.82
C LEU A 26 -17.28 -8.27 -1.60
N GLY A 27 -18.58 -8.00 -1.62
CA GLY A 27 -19.50 -8.31 -0.52
C GLY A 27 -19.27 -7.46 0.74
N ILE A 28 -18.75 -6.23 0.59
CA ILE A 28 -18.50 -5.31 1.71
C ILE A 28 -19.21 -3.98 1.50
N THR A 29 -19.48 -3.28 2.60
CA THR A 29 -20.02 -1.92 2.59
C THR A 29 -18.91 -0.88 2.62
N SER A 30 -19.23 0.35 2.20
CA SER A 30 -18.32 1.49 2.32
C SER A 30 -17.85 1.72 3.77
N THR A 31 -18.73 1.48 4.75
CA THR A 31 -18.41 1.57 6.18
C THR A 31 -17.38 0.53 6.61
N GLU A 32 -17.50 -0.72 6.13
CA GLU A 32 -16.53 -1.78 6.42
C GLU A 32 -15.18 -1.49 5.78
N ALA A 33 -15.17 -1.02 4.53
CA ALA A 33 -13.95 -0.61 3.84
C ALA A 33 -13.22 0.52 4.58
N ILE A 34 -13.94 1.56 5.01
CA ILE A 34 -13.37 2.67 5.80
C ILE A 34 -12.82 2.15 7.14
N ASN A 35 -13.57 1.32 7.85
CA ASN A 35 -13.08 0.74 9.11
C ASN A 35 -11.85 -0.16 8.90
N MET A 36 -11.79 -0.90 7.79
CA MET A 36 -10.64 -1.72 7.42
C MET A 36 -9.41 -0.86 7.16
N PHE A 37 -9.57 0.26 6.43
CA PHE A 37 -8.51 1.25 6.24
C PHE A 37 -7.95 1.76 7.59
N TYR A 38 -8.82 2.18 8.53
CA TYR A 38 -8.38 2.63 9.85
C TYR A 38 -7.65 1.53 10.64
N LYS A 39 -8.13 0.29 10.58
CA LYS A 39 -7.47 -0.86 11.21
C LYS A 39 -6.08 -1.08 10.61
N GLN A 40 -5.94 -0.99 9.29
CA GLN A 40 -4.66 -1.13 8.61
C GLN A 40 -3.69 0.01 8.96
N VAL A 41 -4.16 1.25 9.00
CA VAL A 41 -3.35 2.39 9.46
C VAL A 41 -2.85 2.17 10.89
N ARG A 42 -3.74 1.74 11.79
CA ARG A 42 -3.39 1.45 13.20
C ARG A 42 -2.36 0.33 13.32
N LEU A 43 -2.53 -0.74 12.53
CA LEU A 43 -1.67 -1.92 12.55
C LEU A 43 -0.26 -1.61 12.02
N ARG A 44 -0.19 -0.90 10.88
CA ARG A 44 1.07 -0.64 10.17
C ARG A 44 1.78 0.64 10.65
N LYS A 45 1.14 1.46 11.48
CA LYS A 45 1.62 2.79 11.87
C LYS A 45 1.97 3.65 10.66
N GLY A 46 1.18 3.53 9.59
CA GLY A 46 1.42 4.17 8.30
C GLY A 46 0.27 3.94 7.34
N ILE A 47 0.28 4.62 6.20
CA ILE A 47 -0.77 4.46 5.19
C ILE A 47 -0.63 3.08 4.53
N PRO A 48 -1.71 2.30 4.39
CA PRO A 48 -1.64 0.89 3.98
C PRO A 48 -1.58 0.68 2.46
N PHE A 49 -1.13 1.70 1.74
CA PHE A 49 -0.78 1.68 0.33
C PHE A 49 0.44 2.59 0.14
N GLU A 50 1.15 2.41 -0.96
CA GLU A 50 2.38 3.12 -1.21
C GLU A 50 2.10 4.61 -1.48
N VAL A 51 2.50 5.48 -0.54
CA VAL A 51 2.41 6.93 -0.70
C VAL A 51 3.78 7.46 -1.10
N LYS A 52 4.12 7.28 -2.37
CA LYS A 52 5.39 7.76 -2.92
C LYS A 52 5.14 8.44 -4.26
N ILE A 53 5.71 9.62 -4.44
CA ILE A 53 6.14 10.06 -5.76
C ILE A 53 7.60 9.58 -5.86
N PRO A 54 7.88 8.42 -6.47
CA PRO A 54 9.24 7.94 -6.56
C PRO A 54 10.08 8.98 -7.30
N ASN A 55 11.23 9.35 -6.73
CA ASN A 55 12.20 10.17 -7.44
C ASN A 55 12.77 9.36 -8.63
N LYS A 56 13.50 10.02 -9.54
CA LYS A 56 14.02 9.38 -10.76
C LYS A 56 14.87 8.14 -10.46
N GLU A 57 15.60 8.16 -9.34
CA GLU A 57 16.46 7.06 -8.90
C GLU A 57 15.66 5.85 -8.42
N THR A 58 14.69 6.05 -7.51
CA THR A 58 13.79 5.00 -7.02
C THR A 58 12.98 4.39 -8.17
N LEU A 59 12.51 5.20 -9.12
CA LEU A 59 11.78 4.72 -10.28
C LEU A 59 12.66 3.87 -11.20
N LYS A 60 13.94 4.26 -11.37
CA LYS A 60 14.90 3.46 -12.13
C LYS A 60 15.20 2.14 -11.42
N ALA A 61 15.39 2.15 -10.10
CA ALA A 61 15.62 0.94 -9.32
C ALA A 61 14.45 -0.06 -9.41
N PHE A 62 13.20 0.43 -9.35
CA PHE A 62 12.02 -0.41 -9.56
C PHE A 62 11.98 -1.01 -10.98
N LYS A 63 12.19 -0.19 -12.02
CA LYS A 63 12.23 -0.67 -13.41
C LYS A 63 13.33 -1.70 -13.66
N ASP A 64 14.52 -1.45 -13.12
CA ASP A 64 15.66 -2.36 -13.25
C ASP A 64 15.37 -3.68 -12.53
N SER A 65 14.78 -3.63 -11.33
CA SER A 65 14.34 -4.82 -10.59
C SER A 65 13.28 -5.64 -11.32
N ASP A 66 12.22 -5.00 -11.80
CA ASP A 66 11.14 -5.66 -12.55
C ASP A 66 11.67 -6.29 -13.86
N ALA A 67 12.60 -5.61 -14.52
CA ALA A 67 13.25 -6.09 -15.74
C ALA A 67 14.40 -7.09 -15.50
N ARG A 68 14.68 -7.45 -14.24
CA ARG A 68 15.83 -8.27 -13.81
C ARG A 68 17.18 -7.75 -14.32
N LYS A 69 17.34 -6.44 -14.43
CA LYS A 69 18.57 -5.74 -14.80
C LYS A 69 19.28 -5.22 -13.54
N ASN A 70 20.61 -5.20 -13.57
CA ASN A 70 21.43 -4.66 -12.48
C ASN A 70 21.18 -5.33 -11.10
N LEU A 71 20.71 -6.58 -11.08
CA LEU A 71 20.49 -7.35 -9.86
C LEU A 71 21.73 -8.19 -9.50
N LYS A 72 22.16 -8.10 -8.24
CA LYS A 72 23.12 -9.06 -7.66
C LYS A 72 22.35 -10.17 -6.96
N THR A 73 22.81 -11.41 -7.12
CA THR A 73 22.27 -12.57 -6.40
C THR A 73 23.34 -13.09 -5.45
N PHE A 74 22.90 -13.63 -4.32
CA PHE A 74 23.77 -14.15 -3.27
C PHE A 74 23.29 -15.53 -2.87
N LYS A 75 24.24 -16.43 -2.54
CA LYS A 75 23.92 -17.82 -2.19
C LYS A 75 23.34 -17.95 -0.79
N ASN A 76 23.68 -17.02 0.11
CA ASN A 76 23.24 -17.02 1.49
C ASN A 76 23.29 -15.59 2.08
N ILE A 77 22.72 -15.44 3.27
CA ILE A 77 22.63 -14.16 3.98
C ILE A 77 24.03 -13.60 4.33
N ASN A 78 25.00 -14.45 4.64
CA ASN A 78 26.35 -14.01 5.00
C ASN A 78 27.05 -13.32 3.82
N ASP A 79 26.90 -13.87 2.61
CA ASP A 79 27.45 -13.29 1.38
C ASP A 79 26.82 -11.93 1.07
N LEU A 80 25.50 -11.81 1.24
CA LEU A 80 24.78 -10.53 1.09
C LEU A 80 25.27 -9.48 2.09
N LEU A 81 25.37 -9.85 3.37
CA LEU A 81 25.80 -8.92 4.43
C LEU A 81 27.25 -8.47 4.26
N LYS A 82 28.10 -9.30 3.64
CA LYS A 82 29.49 -8.95 3.33
C LYS A 82 29.56 -7.87 2.23
N ASP A 83 28.79 -8.01 1.16
CA ASP A 83 28.74 -7.01 0.06
C ASP A 83 28.12 -5.68 0.53
N LEU A 84 27.10 -5.71 1.40
CA LEU A 84 26.44 -4.50 1.92
C LEU A 84 27.29 -3.68 2.91
N LYS A 85 28.30 -4.29 3.53
CA LYS A 85 29.18 -3.66 4.52
C LYS A 85 30.54 -3.25 3.95
N SER A 86 30.81 -3.56 2.68
CA SER A 86 32.00 -3.14 1.95
C SER A 86 31.79 -1.79 1.29
#